data_AF-A0A1F2WTD9-F1
#
_entry.id   AF-A0A1F2WTD9-F1
#
_cell.length_a   1.000
_cell.length_b   1.000
_cell.length_c   1.000
_cell.angle_alpha   90.00
_cell.angle_beta   90.00
_cell.angle_gamma   90.00
#
_symmetry.space_group_name_H-M   'P 1'
#
loop_
_entity.id
_entity.type
_entity.pdbx_description
1 polymer ?
#
loop_
_entity_poly.entity_id
_entity_poly.type
_entity_poly.pdbx_seq_one_letter_code
_entity_poly.pdbx_strand_id
1 'polypeptide(L)'
;MIKDCALAIVSTGRRAQTLRELRDILRDIHAGSIYHHFWGTLLRPQFSDREYNNDFATWCRRSLHDNPAAERLAAIDPTDYSDMEGLRQELLEVIDERLDETEQMLFARADQQFHFVRSVIVVFDTHKRLADPRELAEALPLMSVGSVFYHFIDARRREPIGRDDFQAWLMGLGSEYTGLIDSVAAIDPFFESLFVLRDRLARLFKQHSGATVGDRSGGRVRGEAE
;
A
#
# COMPACT_ATOMS: atom_id res chain seq x y z
N MET A 1 15.09 -0.20 12.43
CA MET A 1 14.54 0.92 13.24
C MET A 1 13.08 1.07 12.87
N ILE A 2 12.19 1.21 13.86
CA ILE A 2 10.76 1.43 13.59
C ILE A 2 10.47 2.93 13.55
N LYS A 3 9.79 3.36 12.49
CA LYS A 3 9.28 4.70 12.26
C LYS A 3 7.76 4.63 12.16
N ASP A 4 7.12 5.71 12.57
CA ASP A 4 5.69 5.92 12.35
C ASP A 4 5.50 7.03 11.31
N CYS A 5 4.33 7.10 10.69
CA CYS A 5 4.00 8.18 9.78
C CYS A 5 2.54 8.62 9.88
N ALA A 6 2.31 9.86 9.47
CA ALA A 6 0.98 10.41 9.20
C ALA A 6 1.00 11.21 7.89
N LEU A 7 -0.17 11.43 7.31
CA LEU A 7 -0.31 12.20 6.07
C LEU A 7 -0.77 13.63 6.38
N ALA A 8 0.01 14.62 5.94
CA ALA A 8 -0.44 15.99 5.82
C ALA A 8 -1.04 16.20 4.42
N ILE A 9 -2.33 16.51 4.34
CA ILE A 9 -3.03 16.70 3.07
C ILE A 9 -2.79 18.13 2.57
N VAL A 10 -2.43 18.23 1.28
CA VAL A 10 -2.22 19.48 0.57
C VAL A 10 -3.21 19.54 -0.59
N SER A 11 -4.08 20.53 -0.57
CA SER A 11 -4.99 20.79 -1.69
C SER A 11 -4.20 21.20 -2.94
N THR A 12 -4.59 20.68 -4.09
CA THR A 12 -4.02 21.11 -5.38
C THR A 12 -4.81 22.27 -6.00
N GLY A 13 -6.00 22.57 -5.46
CA GLY A 13 -6.95 23.52 -6.04
C GLY A 13 -7.67 23.00 -7.29
N ARG A 14 -7.30 21.83 -7.82
CA ARG A 14 -7.89 21.25 -9.02
C ARG A 14 -9.06 20.34 -8.66
N ARG A 15 -10.11 20.39 -9.47
CA ARG A 15 -11.33 19.62 -9.26
C ARG A 15 -11.96 19.24 -10.59
N ALA A 16 -12.64 18.10 -10.62
CA ALA A 16 -13.38 17.62 -11.77
C ALA A 16 -14.85 17.40 -11.41
N GLN A 17 -15.73 17.80 -12.31
CA GLN A 17 -17.16 17.53 -12.23
C GLN A 17 -17.58 16.41 -13.19
N THR A 18 -16.80 16.15 -14.24
CA THR A 18 -17.07 15.11 -15.24
C THR A 18 -15.89 14.15 -15.38
N LEU A 19 -16.16 12.98 -15.95
CA LEU A 19 -15.10 12.00 -16.24
C LEU A 19 -14.05 12.56 -17.23
N ARG A 20 -14.49 13.39 -18.19
CA ARG A 20 -13.59 14.09 -19.13
C ARG A 20 -12.66 15.07 -18.42
N GLU A 21 -13.20 15.89 -17.52
CA GLU A 21 -12.38 16.81 -16.70
C GLU A 21 -11.41 16.06 -15.79
N LEU A 22 -11.84 14.92 -15.22
CA LEU A 22 -10.98 14.06 -14.41
C LEU A 22 -9.78 13.59 -15.26
N ARG A 23 -10.05 13.09 -16.47
CA ARG A 23 -9.01 12.66 -17.42
C ARG A 23 -8.07 13.78 -17.81
N ASP A 24 -8.61 14.96 -18.16
CA ASP A 24 -7.81 16.12 -18.54
C ASP A 24 -6.89 16.56 -17.41
N ILE A 25 -7.37 16.54 -16.17
CA ILE A 25 -6.56 16.89 -15.00
C ILE A 25 -5.52 15.81 -14.69
N LEU A 26 -5.87 14.53 -14.88
CA LEU A 26 -4.95 13.42 -14.67
C LEU A 26 -3.73 13.46 -15.61
N ARG A 27 -3.78 14.15 -16.75
CA ARG A 27 -2.63 14.24 -17.67
C ARG A 27 -1.43 14.98 -17.10
N ASP A 28 -1.64 15.95 -16.23
CA ASP A 28 -0.59 16.86 -15.76
C ASP A 28 -0.62 17.10 -14.23
N ILE A 29 -1.56 16.49 -13.49
CA ILE A 29 -1.55 16.54 -12.02
C ILE A 29 -0.26 15.94 -11.46
N HIS A 30 0.28 16.49 -10.39
CA HIS A 30 1.45 15.91 -9.73
C HIS A 30 1.21 14.44 -9.32
N ALA A 31 2.14 13.54 -9.62
CA ALA A 31 2.05 12.09 -9.35
C ALA A 31 1.67 11.74 -7.89
N GLY A 32 2.16 12.54 -6.93
CA GLY A 32 1.80 12.43 -5.52
C GLY A 32 0.30 12.57 -5.21
N SER A 33 -0.50 13.13 -6.13
CA SER A 33 -1.95 13.13 -6.02
C SER A 33 -2.55 11.78 -6.37
N ILE A 34 -2.07 11.13 -7.43
CA ILE A 34 -2.46 9.76 -7.79
C ILE A 34 -2.07 8.81 -6.65
N TYR A 35 -0.85 8.92 -6.14
CA TYR A 35 -0.41 8.16 -4.98
C TYR A 35 -1.34 8.35 -3.78
N HIS A 36 -1.77 9.59 -3.48
CA HIS A 36 -2.71 9.84 -2.38
C HIS A 36 -4.05 9.12 -2.60
N HIS A 37 -4.62 9.23 -3.80
CA HIS A 37 -5.94 8.71 -4.12
C HIS A 37 -5.98 7.18 -4.29
N PHE A 38 -4.83 6.52 -4.43
CA PHE A 38 -4.68 5.07 -4.30
C PHE A 38 -4.26 4.66 -2.89
N TRP A 39 -3.06 5.04 -2.46
CA TRP A 39 -2.42 4.54 -1.23
C TRP A 39 -2.77 5.33 0.02
N GLY A 40 -2.79 6.66 -0.08
CA GLY A 40 -3.01 7.54 1.08
C GLY A 40 -4.37 7.31 1.77
N THR A 41 -5.29 6.77 1.00
CA THR A 41 -6.62 6.35 1.42
C THR A 41 -6.63 5.27 2.52
N LEU A 42 -5.59 4.43 2.60
CA LEU A 42 -5.43 3.39 3.64
C LEU A 42 -5.18 3.97 5.03
N LEU A 43 -4.62 5.18 5.12
CA LEU A 43 -4.36 5.87 6.38
C LEU A 43 -5.51 6.77 6.84
N ARG A 44 -6.56 6.93 6.03
CA ARG A 44 -7.73 7.72 6.43
C ARG A 44 -8.59 6.90 7.40
N PRO A 45 -9.01 7.46 8.54
CA PRO A 45 -9.99 6.81 9.41
C PRO A 45 -11.29 6.61 8.62
N GLN A 46 -11.81 5.39 8.58
CA GLN A 46 -13.08 5.08 7.94
C GLN A 46 -13.99 4.37 8.94
N PHE A 47 -15.27 4.75 8.95
CA PHE A 47 -16.28 4.17 9.84
C PHE A 47 -16.88 2.87 9.27
N SER A 48 -16.59 2.53 8.02
CA SER A 48 -17.07 1.32 7.33
C SER A 48 -16.01 0.75 6.39
N ASP A 49 -16.19 -0.51 5.99
CA ASP A 49 -15.39 -1.12 4.93
C ASP A 49 -15.49 -0.33 3.63
N ARG A 50 -14.41 -0.36 2.86
CA ARG A 50 -14.30 0.34 1.59
C ARG A 50 -14.99 -0.48 0.51
N GLU A 51 -15.99 0.12 -0.14
CA GLU A 51 -16.58 -0.44 -1.36
C GLU A 51 -15.53 -0.49 -2.49
N TYR A 52 -14.63 0.50 -2.54
CA TYR A 52 -13.54 0.57 -3.49
C TYR A 52 -12.23 1.07 -2.85
N ASN A 53 -11.10 0.54 -3.34
CA ASN A 53 -9.77 0.77 -2.76
C ASN A 53 -9.10 2.07 -3.22
N ASN A 54 -9.63 2.73 -4.25
CA ASN A 54 -9.17 4.05 -4.68
C ASN A 54 -10.33 5.06 -4.77
N ASP A 55 -9.97 6.35 -4.70
CA ASP A 55 -10.93 7.45 -4.70
C ASP A 55 -11.58 7.68 -6.06
N PHE A 56 -10.89 7.36 -7.15
CA PHE A 56 -11.41 7.55 -8.50
C PHE A 56 -12.62 6.65 -8.75
N ALA A 57 -12.49 5.36 -8.45
CA ALA A 57 -13.58 4.38 -8.51
C ALA A 57 -14.73 4.77 -7.58
N THR A 58 -14.42 5.16 -6.33
CA THR A 58 -15.41 5.62 -5.35
C THR A 58 -16.21 6.81 -5.88
N TRP A 59 -15.55 7.78 -6.51
CA TRP A 59 -16.18 8.96 -7.06
C TRP A 59 -17.05 8.66 -8.28
N CYS A 60 -16.55 7.84 -9.21
CA CYS A 60 -17.33 7.38 -10.37
C CYS A 60 -18.63 6.70 -9.94
N ARG A 61 -18.57 5.81 -8.94
CA ARG A 61 -19.76 5.16 -8.38
C ARG A 61 -20.73 6.14 -7.74
N ARG A 62 -20.23 6.96 -6.81
CA ARG A 62 -21.09 7.72 -5.87
C ARG A 62 -21.56 9.05 -6.43
N SER A 63 -20.76 9.68 -7.27
CA SER A 63 -21.00 11.06 -7.73
C SER A 63 -21.36 11.14 -9.20
N LEU A 64 -20.80 10.27 -10.04
CA LEU A 64 -21.19 10.17 -11.46
C LEU A 64 -22.27 9.10 -11.72
N HIS A 65 -22.46 8.16 -10.79
CA HIS A 65 -23.29 6.97 -10.97
C HIS A 65 -22.88 6.11 -12.18
N ASP A 66 -21.59 6.13 -12.52
CA ASP A 66 -21.00 5.34 -13.60
C ASP A 66 -20.39 4.06 -13.02
N ASN A 67 -21.19 2.99 -12.94
CA ASN A 67 -20.73 1.70 -12.42
C ASN A 67 -19.65 1.06 -13.29
N PRO A 68 -19.76 1.04 -14.63
CA PRO A 68 -18.69 0.50 -15.48
C PRO A 68 -17.34 1.18 -15.23
N ALA A 69 -17.30 2.52 -15.16
CA ALA A 69 -16.08 3.25 -14.84
C ALA A 69 -15.55 2.89 -13.45
N ALA A 70 -16.44 2.81 -12.45
CA ALA A 70 -16.06 2.49 -11.08
C ALA A 70 -15.43 1.09 -10.97
N GLU A 71 -16.02 0.08 -11.60
CA GLU A 71 -15.53 -1.30 -11.57
C GLU A 71 -14.17 -1.42 -12.25
N ARG A 72 -14.00 -0.83 -13.45
CA ARG A 72 -12.72 -0.87 -14.16
C ARG A 72 -11.62 -0.15 -13.38
N LEU A 73 -11.90 1.05 -12.86
CA LEU A 73 -10.94 1.80 -12.04
C LEU A 73 -10.61 1.09 -10.72
N ALA A 74 -11.54 0.29 -10.17
CA ALA A 74 -11.30 -0.48 -8.95
C ALA A 74 -10.42 -1.70 -9.17
N ALA A 75 -10.41 -2.25 -10.39
CA ALA A 75 -9.58 -3.39 -10.76
C ALA A 75 -8.09 -3.03 -10.94
N ILE A 76 -7.76 -1.74 -11.06
CA ILE A 76 -6.38 -1.28 -11.19
C ILE A 76 -5.62 -1.54 -9.88
N ASP A 77 -4.60 -2.40 -9.96
CA ASP A 77 -3.67 -2.64 -8.87
C ASP A 77 -2.42 -1.73 -9.01
N PRO A 78 -2.22 -0.76 -8.11
CA PRO A 78 -1.06 0.12 -8.15
C PRO A 78 0.28 -0.60 -7.91
N THR A 79 0.29 -1.86 -7.49
CA THR A 79 1.52 -2.65 -7.27
C THR A 79 2.09 -3.24 -8.56
N ASP A 80 1.30 -3.29 -9.63
CA ASP A 80 1.72 -3.77 -10.96
C ASP A 80 2.62 -2.77 -11.71
N TYR A 81 2.74 -1.54 -11.18
CA TYR A 81 3.48 -0.44 -11.80
C TYR A 81 4.74 -0.09 -11.02
N SER A 82 5.85 0.11 -11.74
CA SER A 82 7.13 0.50 -11.14
C SER A 82 7.14 1.92 -10.58
N ASP A 83 6.28 2.80 -11.11
CA ASP A 83 6.13 4.17 -10.66
C ASP A 83 4.69 4.68 -10.88
N MET A 84 4.45 5.91 -10.41
CA MET A 84 3.13 6.54 -10.48
C MET A 84 2.79 7.08 -11.88
N GLU A 85 3.75 7.19 -12.78
CA GLU A 85 3.49 7.61 -14.16
C GLU A 85 2.96 6.44 -15.00
N GLY A 86 3.47 5.22 -14.76
CA GLY A 86 2.85 4.00 -15.30
C GLY A 86 1.39 3.85 -14.85
N LEU A 87 1.12 4.03 -13.54
CA LEU A 87 -0.23 4.00 -13.00
C LEU A 87 -1.13 5.13 -13.57
N ARG A 88 -0.56 6.32 -13.81
CA ARG A 88 -1.28 7.41 -14.48
C ARG A 88 -1.73 6.99 -15.87
N GLN A 89 -0.85 6.34 -16.62
CA GLN A 89 -1.15 5.94 -17.99
C GLN A 89 -2.31 4.93 -18.02
N GLU A 90 -2.31 3.93 -17.14
CA GLU A 90 -3.44 3.02 -16.98
C GLU A 90 -4.76 3.76 -16.68
N LEU A 91 -4.73 4.69 -15.70
CA LEU A 91 -5.91 5.48 -15.36
C LEU A 91 -6.45 6.24 -16.58
N LEU A 92 -5.56 6.85 -17.36
CA LEU A 92 -5.96 7.58 -18.57
C LEU A 92 -6.58 6.64 -19.60
N GLU A 93 -5.98 5.47 -19.83
CA GLU A 93 -6.47 4.46 -20.77
C GLU A 93 -7.86 3.95 -20.39
N VAL A 94 -8.05 3.50 -19.15
CA VAL A 94 -9.36 3.04 -18.64
C VAL A 94 -10.43 4.13 -18.76
N ILE A 95 -10.07 5.39 -18.50
CA ILE A 95 -11.01 6.50 -18.62
C ILE A 95 -11.31 6.84 -20.09
N ASP A 96 -10.31 6.86 -20.96
CA ASP A 96 -10.49 7.16 -22.39
C ASP A 96 -11.35 6.06 -23.05
N GLU A 97 -11.11 4.78 -22.77
CA GLU A 97 -11.98 3.68 -23.22
C GLU A 97 -13.43 3.88 -22.78
N ARG A 98 -13.65 4.25 -21.51
CA ARG A 98 -14.99 4.52 -21.00
C ARG A 98 -15.66 5.71 -21.68
N LEU A 99 -14.89 6.75 -21.99
CA LEU A 99 -15.37 7.95 -22.68
C LEU A 99 -15.75 7.66 -24.14
N ASP A 100 -15.06 6.73 -24.80
CA ASP A 100 -15.37 6.32 -26.17
C ASP A 100 -16.64 5.45 -26.25
N GLU A 101 -16.94 4.70 -25.20
CA GLU A 101 -18.15 3.87 -25.11
C GLU A 101 -19.43 4.66 -24.77
N THR A 102 -19.32 5.81 -24.12
CA THR A 102 -20.47 6.56 -23.60
C THR A 102 -20.76 7.83 -24.39
N GLU A 103 -21.94 7.89 -24.98
CA GLU A 103 -22.47 9.13 -25.56
C GLU A 103 -23.08 10.05 -24.49
N GLN A 104 -23.34 9.52 -23.28
CA GLN A 104 -23.93 10.29 -22.18
C GLN A 104 -22.88 11.11 -21.44
N MET A 105 -23.16 12.39 -21.27
CA MET A 105 -22.36 13.27 -20.42
C MET A 105 -22.85 13.18 -18.97
N LEU A 106 -22.15 12.39 -18.16
CA LEU A 106 -22.39 12.28 -16.72
C LEU A 106 -21.64 13.39 -15.98
N PHE A 107 -22.32 14.02 -15.04
CA PHE A 107 -21.78 15.12 -14.24
C PHE A 107 -22.14 14.93 -12.76
N ALA A 108 -21.14 15.15 -11.91
CA ALA A 108 -21.34 15.21 -10.48
C ALA A 108 -22.05 16.51 -10.09
N ARG A 109 -22.71 16.50 -8.93
CA ARG A 109 -23.21 17.73 -8.31
C ARG A 109 -22.05 18.62 -7.87
N ALA A 110 -22.31 19.92 -7.76
CA ALA A 110 -21.27 20.90 -7.40
C ALA A 110 -20.61 20.63 -6.03
N ASP A 111 -21.35 20.04 -5.10
CA ASP A 111 -20.91 19.62 -3.77
C ASP A 111 -20.29 18.21 -3.73
N GLN A 112 -20.20 17.54 -4.90
CA GLN A 112 -19.69 16.17 -5.07
C GLN A 112 -18.59 16.10 -6.14
N GLN A 113 -17.93 17.21 -6.43
CA GLN A 113 -16.81 17.24 -7.37
C GLN A 113 -15.64 16.39 -6.85
N PHE A 114 -14.89 15.79 -7.77
CA PHE A 114 -13.64 15.13 -7.41
C PHE A 114 -12.61 16.20 -7.07
N HIS A 115 -12.08 16.18 -5.85
CA HIS A 115 -11.03 17.10 -5.44
C HIS A 115 -9.67 16.42 -5.46
N PHE A 116 -8.78 16.90 -6.33
CA PHE A 116 -7.41 16.42 -6.36
C PHE A 116 -6.66 16.98 -5.16
N VAL A 117 -6.17 16.08 -4.32
CA VAL A 117 -5.28 16.40 -3.21
C VAL A 117 -4.01 15.57 -3.31
N ARG A 118 -2.93 16.04 -2.69
CA ARG A 118 -1.71 15.26 -2.51
C ARG A 118 -1.40 15.16 -1.03
N SER A 119 -0.56 14.20 -0.65
CA SER A 119 -0.05 14.11 0.72
C SER A 119 1.45 14.30 0.80
N VAL A 120 1.86 14.93 1.89
CA VAL A 120 3.23 14.89 2.40
C VAL A 120 3.25 13.90 3.57
N ILE A 121 4.18 12.95 3.53
CA ILE A 121 4.37 11.98 4.61
C ILE A 121 5.21 12.65 5.69
N VAL A 122 4.64 12.77 6.89
CA VAL A 122 5.36 13.23 8.08
C VAL A 122 5.82 11.99 8.83
N VAL A 123 7.14 11.84 8.99
CA VAL A 123 7.76 10.65 9.59
C VAL A 123 8.23 10.96 11.00
N PHE A 124 7.91 10.06 11.94
CA PHE A 124 8.27 10.18 13.35
C PHE A 124 9.17 9.03 13.77
N ASP A 125 10.14 9.31 14.65
CA ASP A 125 10.93 8.27 15.28
C ASP A 125 10.15 7.67 16.46
N THR A 126 9.93 6.36 16.45
CA THR A 126 9.31 5.66 17.58
C THR A 126 10.29 5.33 18.71
N HIS A 127 11.58 5.63 18.49
CA HIS A 127 12.72 5.24 19.31
C HIS A 127 12.93 3.72 19.48
N LYS A 128 12.08 2.88 18.87
CA LYS A 128 12.26 1.44 18.85
C LYS A 128 13.34 1.04 17.84
N ARG A 129 14.30 0.24 18.29
CA ARG A 129 15.38 -0.34 17.49
C ARG A 129 15.36 -1.83 17.75
N LEU A 130 15.26 -2.62 16.67
CA LEU A 130 15.30 -4.07 16.74
C LEU A 130 16.67 -4.51 16.24
N ALA A 131 17.26 -5.50 16.92
CA ALA A 131 18.52 -6.11 16.50
C ALA A 131 18.29 -7.46 15.83
N ASP A 132 17.20 -8.14 16.16
CA ASP A 132 16.88 -9.49 15.71
C ASP A 132 15.47 -9.59 15.09
N PRO A 133 15.27 -10.30 13.97
CA PRO A 133 13.96 -10.52 13.35
C PRO A 133 12.89 -11.11 14.28
N ARG A 134 13.28 -11.87 15.30
CA ARG A 134 12.36 -12.41 16.30
C ARG A 134 11.69 -11.31 17.12
N GLU A 135 12.39 -10.20 17.37
CA GLU A 135 11.81 -9.03 18.04
C GLU A 135 10.71 -8.39 17.18
N LEU A 136 10.78 -8.53 15.85
CA LEU A 136 9.76 -8.00 14.96
C LEU A 136 8.43 -8.76 15.10
N ALA A 137 8.47 -10.05 15.44
CA ALA A 137 7.27 -10.84 15.72
C ALA A 137 6.49 -10.30 16.95
N GLU A 138 7.20 -9.76 17.93
CA GLU A 138 6.61 -9.13 19.12
C GLU A 138 6.23 -7.65 18.87
N ALA A 139 7.03 -6.95 18.07
CA ALA A 139 6.82 -5.53 17.80
C ALA A 139 5.65 -5.28 16.82
N LEU A 140 5.48 -6.12 15.79
CA LEU A 140 4.47 -5.95 14.74
C LEU A 140 3.04 -5.78 15.26
N PRO A 141 2.53 -6.63 16.18
CA PRO A 141 1.19 -6.43 16.77
C PRO A 141 1.00 -5.07 17.45
N LEU A 142 2.09 -4.47 17.94
CA LEU A 142 2.11 -3.20 18.66
C LEU A 142 2.41 -2.00 17.76
N MET A 143 2.70 -2.22 16.47
CA MET A 143 2.92 -1.14 15.51
C MET A 143 1.61 -0.43 15.21
N SER A 144 1.67 0.89 15.08
CA SER A 144 0.56 1.65 14.52
C SER A 144 0.38 1.29 13.04
N VAL A 145 -0.82 1.54 12.51
CA VAL A 145 -1.08 1.40 11.07
C VAL A 145 -0.21 2.34 10.23
N GLY A 146 0.15 3.52 10.77
CA GLY A 146 1.11 4.44 10.16
C GLY A 146 2.51 3.83 10.02
N SER A 147 2.95 3.08 11.01
CA SER A 147 4.25 2.37 10.95
C SER A 147 4.21 1.23 9.93
N VAL A 148 3.11 0.49 9.85
CA VAL A 148 2.92 -0.58 8.84
C VAL A 148 2.90 0.04 7.45
N PHE A 149 2.12 1.10 7.23
CA PHE A 149 2.09 1.81 5.95
C PHE A 149 3.48 2.29 5.54
N TYR A 150 4.22 2.92 6.46
CA TYR A 150 5.55 3.46 6.17
C TYR A 150 6.54 2.36 5.78
N HIS A 151 6.61 1.29 6.56
CA HIS A 151 7.62 0.25 6.36
C HIS A 151 7.25 -0.79 5.30
N PHE A 152 5.96 -1.06 5.09
CA PHE A 152 5.50 -2.11 4.18
C PHE A 152 5.06 -1.58 2.81
N ILE A 153 4.52 -0.36 2.75
CA ILE A 153 3.91 0.20 1.54
C ILE A 153 4.76 1.33 0.98
N ASP A 154 4.92 2.44 1.72
CA ASP A 154 5.66 3.61 1.23
C ASP A 154 7.14 3.27 0.98
N ALA A 155 7.69 2.35 1.78
CA ALA A 155 9.04 1.83 1.62
C ALA A 155 9.38 1.34 0.21
N ARG A 156 8.41 0.70 -0.47
CA ARG A 156 8.59 0.13 -1.81
C ARG A 156 8.88 1.17 -2.89
N ARG A 157 8.72 2.46 -2.58
CA ARG A 157 9.03 3.58 -3.49
C ARG A 157 10.43 4.15 -3.29
N ARG A 158 11.21 3.60 -2.36
CA ARG A 158 12.58 4.00 -2.07
C ARG A 158 13.53 2.91 -2.56
N GLU A 159 14.77 3.27 -2.80
CA GLU A 159 15.75 2.28 -3.24
C GLU A 159 16.09 1.27 -2.15
N PRO A 160 16.11 -0.05 -2.44
CA PRO A 160 15.78 -0.67 -3.73
C PRO A 160 14.28 -0.64 -4.08
N ILE A 161 13.92 -0.06 -5.24
CA ILE A 161 12.50 0.08 -5.66
C ILE A 161 11.79 -1.29 -5.69
N GLY A 162 10.54 -1.30 -5.26
CA GLY A 162 9.67 -2.47 -5.20
C GLY A 162 9.80 -3.29 -3.92
N ARG A 163 10.76 -2.97 -3.04
CA ARG A 163 11.01 -3.73 -1.81
C ARG A 163 10.65 -2.96 -0.56
N ASP A 164 9.98 -3.64 0.37
CA ASP A 164 9.66 -3.07 1.67
C ASP A 164 10.83 -3.12 2.66
N ASP A 165 10.73 -2.36 3.75
CA ASP A 165 11.81 -2.26 4.74
C ASP A 165 12.06 -3.57 5.50
N PHE A 166 11.05 -4.43 5.64
CA PHE A 166 11.21 -5.72 6.32
C PHE A 166 12.02 -6.67 5.46
N GLN A 167 11.65 -6.80 4.18
CA GLN A 167 12.44 -7.58 3.21
C GLN A 167 13.87 -7.06 3.10
N ALA A 168 14.05 -5.74 2.93
CA ALA A 168 15.36 -5.13 2.80
C ALA A 168 16.23 -5.37 4.04
N TRP A 169 15.64 -5.29 5.24
CA TRP A 169 16.36 -5.58 6.48
C TRP A 169 16.75 -7.05 6.61
N LEU A 170 15.83 -7.99 6.33
CA LEU A 170 16.10 -9.43 6.37
C LEU A 170 17.19 -9.87 5.40
N MET A 171 17.22 -9.29 4.19
CA MET A 171 18.28 -9.57 3.21
C MET A 171 19.68 -9.23 3.73
N GLY A 172 19.78 -8.20 4.59
CA GLY A 172 21.05 -7.81 5.21
C GLY A 172 21.54 -8.77 6.31
N LEU A 173 20.70 -9.71 6.76
CA LEU A 173 21.01 -10.61 7.89
C LEU A 173 21.49 -12.01 7.45
N GLY A 174 21.18 -12.43 6.22
CA GLY A 174 21.68 -13.68 5.64
C GLY A 174 20.62 -14.51 4.91
N SER A 175 21.07 -15.56 4.22
CA SER A 175 20.21 -16.41 3.38
C SER A 175 19.23 -17.29 4.18
N GLU A 176 19.40 -17.45 5.49
CA GLU A 176 18.47 -18.20 6.35
C GLU A 176 17.05 -17.62 6.34
N TYR A 177 16.90 -16.32 6.05
CA TYR A 177 15.60 -15.63 6.00
C TYR A 177 14.94 -15.66 4.62
N THR A 178 15.52 -16.32 3.61
CA THR A 178 15.01 -16.28 2.22
C THR A 178 13.54 -16.70 2.14
N GLY A 179 13.14 -17.79 2.80
CA GLY A 179 11.74 -18.22 2.80
C GLY A 179 10.78 -17.22 3.49
N LEU A 180 11.25 -16.48 4.49
CA LEU A 180 10.46 -15.41 5.11
C LEU A 180 10.36 -14.20 4.19
N ILE A 181 11.44 -13.82 3.52
CA ILE A 181 11.46 -12.73 2.52
C ILE A 181 10.44 -13.03 1.42
N ASP A 182 10.45 -14.23 0.86
CA ASP A 182 9.52 -14.65 -0.20
C ASP A 182 8.06 -14.63 0.30
N SER A 183 7.84 -15.07 1.55
CA SER A 183 6.51 -15.04 2.17
C SER A 183 5.98 -13.63 2.40
N VAL A 184 6.86 -12.69 2.76
CA VAL A 184 6.52 -11.26 2.90
C VAL A 184 6.27 -10.64 1.53
N ALA A 185 7.08 -10.96 0.52
CA ALA A 185 6.93 -10.47 -0.84
C ALA A 185 5.62 -10.91 -1.51
N ALA A 186 5.09 -12.09 -1.14
CA ALA A 186 3.82 -12.62 -1.63
C ALA A 186 2.57 -11.94 -1.03
N ILE A 187 2.74 -11.00 -0.10
CA ILE A 187 1.61 -10.22 0.43
C ILE A 187 1.35 -9.04 -0.51
N ASP A 188 0.15 -9.00 -1.06
CA ASP A 188 -0.40 -7.82 -1.73
C ASP A 188 -0.86 -6.77 -0.70
N PRO A 189 -0.25 -5.56 -0.69
CA PRO A 189 -0.60 -4.49 0.23
C PRO A 189 -1.85 -3.67 -0.12
N PHE A 190 -2.43 -3.80 -1.32
CA PHE A 190 -3.45 -2.84 -1.80
C PHE A 190 -4.89 -3.20 -1.41
N PHE A 191 -5.24 -4.48 -1.48
CA PHE A 191 -6.63 -4.93 -1.28
C PHE A 191 -7.01 -5.22 0.18
N GLU A 192 -6.06 -5.12 1.11
CA GLU A 192 -6.28 -5.35 2.54
C GLU A 192 -6.17 -4.05 3.35
N SER A 193 -6.89 -3.97 4.48
CA SER A 193 -6.69 -2.87 5.42
C SER A 193 -5.34 -2.99 6.15
N LEU A 194 -4.80 -1.86 6.61
CA LEU A 194 -3.54 -1.85 7.37
C LEU A 194 -3.59 -2.68 8.67
N PHE A 195 -4.78 -2.85 9.26
CA PHE A 195 -4.96 -3.73 10.41
C PHE A 195 -4.76 -5.19 10.03
N VAL A 196 -5.37 -5.63 8.93
CA VAL A 196 -5.25 -7.01 8.41
C VAL A 196 -3.81 -7.28 7.97
N LEU A 197 -3.17 -6.34 7.26
CA LEU A 197 -1.78 -6.46 6.85
C LEU A 197 -0.84 -6.60 8.05
N ARG A 198 -1.03 -5.78 9.09
CA ARG A 198 -0.24 -5.89 10.34
C ARG A 198 -0.39 -7.27 10.97
N ASP A 199 -1.61 -7.79 11.07
CA ASP A 199 -1.87 -9.09 11.69
C ASP A 199 -1.35 -10.25 10.83
N ARG A 200 -1.38 -10.13 9.50
CA ARG A 200 -0.81 -11.09 8.56
C ARG A 200 0.72 -11.13 8.67
N LEU A 201 1.37 -9.96 8.65
CA LEU A 201 2.81 -9.83 8.87
C LEU A 201 3.21 -10.41 10.24
N ALA A 202 2.52 -10.04 11.31
CA ALA A 202 2.80 -10.55 12.65
C ALA A 202 2.76 -12.09 12.72
N ARG A 203 1.77 -12.71 12.07
CA ARG A 203 1.66 -14.17 11.98
C ARG A 203 2.83 -14.80 11.22
N LEU A 204 3.22 -14.24 10.08
CA LEU A 204 4.35 -14.77 9.30
C LEU A 204 5.66 -14.75 10.10
N PHE A 205 5.98 -13.62 10.73
CA PHE A 205 7.18 -13.49 11.56
C PHE A 205 7.17 -14.42 12.78
N LYS A 206 6.00 -14.61 13.41
CA LYS A 206 5.84 -15.55 14.52
C LYS A 206 6.04 -17.01 14.10
N GLN A 207 5.49 -17.42 12.96
CA GLN A 207 5.65 -18.79 12.44
C GLN A 207 7.11 -19.11 12.11
N HIS A 208 7.82 -18.17 11.47
CA HIS A 208 9.23 -18.33 11.17
C HIS A 208 10.07 -18.44 12.44
N SER A 209 9.83 -17.58 13.43
CA SER A 209 10.54 -17.61 14.72
C SER A 209 10.37 -18.92 15.49
N GLY A 210 9.21 -19.58 15.35
CA GLY A 210 8.96 -20.89 15.94
C GLY A 210 9.65 -22.04 15.19
N ALA A 211 9.77 -21.96 13.87
CA ALA A 211 10.43 -22.97 13.05
C ALA A 211 11.95 -23.03 13.29
N THR A 212 12.61 -21.87 13.48
CA THR A 212 14.07 -21.81 13.69
C THR A 212 14.51 -22.39 15.06
N VAL A 213 13.62 -22.45 16.05
CA VAL A 213 13.92 -23.02 17.38
C VAL A 213 13.87 -24.57 17.35
N GLY A 214 13.12 -25.16 16.43
CA GLY A 214 12.95 -26.63 16.32
C GLY A 214 14.14 -27.37 15.70
N ASP A 215 15.05 -26.69 15.00
CA ASP A 215 16.13 -27.32 14.22
C ASP A 215 17.52 -27.25 14.91
N ARG A 216 17.63 -26.60 16.08
CA ARG A 216 18.90 -26.46 16.81
C ARG A 216 19.15 -27.51 17.91
N SER A 217 18.28 -28.52 18.05
CA SER A 217 18.43 -29.58 19.08
C SER A 217 19.10 -30.89 18.59
N GLY A 218 19.63 -30.94 17.37
CA GLY A 218 20.16 -32.16 16.74
C GLY A 218 21.67 -32.39 16.80
N GLY A 219 22.42 -31.74 17.69
CA GLY A 219 23.89 -31.81 17.69
C GLY A 219 24.51 -31.94 19.08
N ARG A 220 24.34 -33.08 19.76
CA ARG A 220 25.18 -33.43 20.91
C ARG A 220 25.97 -34.71 20.63
N VAL A 221 27.27 -34.47 20.46
CA VAL A 221 28.38 -35.41 20.41
C VAL A 221 28.24 -36.54 21.45
N ARG A 222 28.39 -37.78 20.99
CA ARG A 222 29.03 -38.89 21.72
C ARG A 222 30.09 -39.44 20.74
N GLY A 223 31.39 -39.35 20.98
CA GLY A 223 32.09 -39.45 22.25
C GLY A 223 32.26 -40.93 22.59
N GLU A 224 33.39 -41.46 22.12
CA GLU A 224 34.05 -42.75 22.36
C GLU A 224 33.67 -43.51 23.64
N ALA A 225 33.57 -44.84 23.52
CA ALA A 225 34.05 -45.80 24.52
C ALA A 225 34.22 -47.20 23.89
N GLU A 226 35.47 -47.67 23.94
CA GLU A 226 36.00 -49.06 23.94
C GLU A 226 35.77 -50.00 22.74
#